data_AF-A0A2E3F9I3-F1
#
_entry.id   AF-A0A2E3F9I3-F1
#
_cell.length_a   1.000
_cell.length_b   1.000
_cell.length_c   1.000
_cell.angle_alpha   90.00
_cell.angle_beta   90.00
_cell.angle_gamma   90.00
#
_symmetry.space_group_name_H-M   'P 1'
#
loop_
_entity.id
_entity.type
_entity.pdbx_description
1 polymer ?
#
loop_
_entity_poly.entity_id
_entity_poly.type
_entity_poly.pdbx_seq_one_letter_code
_entity_poly.pdbx_strand_id
1 'polypeptide(L)'
;MLESLIFILIVISVGISLILAIVFLLLGLAKKSKRLRKIALECALIATFFFSLIPLWYSLIVPWFNANKMKDFSGEYVLENSNKSTETVTLFLYENGTYSYDGSDKLGLHKTGNWRTGGVDGTFEFLSENDNLLKYARPNSYEEKCEISFDIFNRDRFQKINKLVFIKKVE
;
A
#
# COMPACT_ATOMS: atom_id res chain seq x y z
N MET A 1 -4.09 5.33 -2.76
CA MET A 1 -5.04 5.87 -3.76
C MET A 1 -4.38 6.25 -5.08
N LEU A 2 -3.33 7.10 -5.12
CA LEU A 2 -2.66 7.47 -6.38
C LEU A 2 -2.06 6.27 -7.14
N GLU A 3 -1.41 5.35 -6.42
CA GLU A 3 -0.84 4.13 -6.98
C GLU A 3 -1.88 3.30 -7.74
N SER A 4 -3.02 2.99 -7.09
CA SER A 4 -4.12 2.23 -7.69
C SER A 4 -4.74 2.96 -8.89
N LEU A 5 -4.82 4.29 -8.84
CA LEU A 5 -5.32 5.10 -9.95
C LEU A 5 -4.40 5.01 -11.17
N ILE A 6 -3.09 5.16 -10.99
CA ILE A 6 -2.10 5.06 -12.08
C ILE A 6 -2.14 3.66 -12.69
N PHE A 7 -2.21 2.62 -11.85
CA PHE A 7 -2.33 1.25 -12.32
C PHE A 7 -3.58 1.05 -13.19
N ILE A 8 -4.75 1.50 -12.73
CA ILE A 8 -6.00 1.41 -13.49
C ILE A 8 -5.90 2.15 -14.83
N LEU A 9 -5.32 3.35 -14.85
CA LEU A 9 -5.13 4.13 -16.08
C LEU A 9 -4.22 3.39 -17.09
N ILE A 10 -3.15 2.75 -16.63
CA ILE A 10 -2.28 1.93 -17.48
C ILE A 10 -3.06 0.73 -18.04
N VAL A 11 -3.79 0.00 -17.20
CA VAL A 11 -4.57 -1.17 -17.62
C VAL A 11 -5.63 -0.79 -18.66
N ILE A 12 -6.35 0.32 -18.45
CA ILE A 12 -7.34 0.82 -19.42
C ILE A 12 -6.65 1.18 -20.74
N SER A 13 -5.51 1.88 -20.69
CA SER A 13 -4.77 2.29 -21.88
C SER A 13 -4.27 1.09 -22.68
N VAL A 14 -3.77 0.05 -22.01
CA VAL A 14 -3.39 -1.23 -22.63
C VAL A 14 -4.61 -1.89 -23.28
N GLY A 15 -5.72 -1.99 -22.55
CA GLY A 15 -6.94 -2.63 -23.05
C GLY A 15 -7.49 -1.97 -24.31
N ILE A 16 -7.62 -0.64 -24.30
CA ILE A 16 -8.09 0.13 -25.47
C ILE A 16 -7.14 -0.06 -26.65
N SER A 17 -5.83 0.06 -26.43
CA SER A 17 -4.82 -0.09 -27.49
C SER A 17 -4.85 -1.49 -28.11
N LEU A 18 -5.05 -2.52 -27.29
CA LEU A 18 -5.11 -3.91 -27.74
C LEU A 18 -6.39 -4.19 -28.53
N ILE A 19 -7.54 -3.67 -28.10
CA ILE A 19 -8.80 -3.77 -28.85
C ILE A 19 -8.65 -3.11 -30.21
N LEU A 20 -8.10 -1.89 -30.27
CA LEU A 20 -7.85 -1.19 -31.53
C LEU A 20 -6.89 -1.97 -32.43
N ALA A 21 -5.81 -2.53 -31.87
CA ALA A 21 -4.87 -3.36 -32.61
C ALA A 21 -5.58 -4.55 -33.28
N ILE A 22 -6.43 -5.27 -32.54
CA ILE A 22 -7.18 -6.42 -33.06
C ILE A 22 -8.16 -5.98 -34.17
N VAL A 23 -8.93 -4.92 -33.95
CA VAL A 23 -9.90 -4.41 -34.93
C VAL A 23 -9.19 -4.01 -36.23
N PHE A 24 -8.11 -3.24 -36.15
CA PHE A 24 -7.35 -2.83 -37.32
C PHE A 24 -6.64 -4.00 -38.01
N LEU A 25 -6.19 -5.00 -37.25
CA LEU A 25 -5.58 -6.21 -37.82
C LEU A 25 -6.61 -7.00 -38.62
N LEU A 26 -7.79 -7.27 -38.05
CA LEU A 26 -8.86 -8.01 -38.74
C LEU A 26 -9.31 -7.29 -40.01
N LEU A 27 -9.53 -5.97 -39.94
CA LEU A 27 -9.87 -5.16 -41.11
C LEU A 27 -8.73 -5.14 -42.14
N GLY A 28 -7.47 -5.07 -41.70
CA GLY A 28 -6.30 -5.09 -42.56
C GLY A 28 -6.05 -6.44 -43.23
N LEU A 29 -6.44 -7.54 -42.59
CA LEU A 29 -6.44 -8.88 -43.18
C LEU A 29 -7.55 -9.00 -44.22
N ALA A 30 -8.79 -8.68 -43.84
CA ALA A 30 -9.98 -8.76 -44.71
C ALA A 30 -9.84 -7.89 -45.97
N LYS A 31 -9.38 -6.64 -45.83
CA LYS A 31 -9.19 -5.71 -46.96
C LYS A 31 -7.83 -5.85 -47.64
N LYS A 32 -6.98 -6.80 -47.22
CA LYS A 32 -5.57 -6.94 -47.67
C LYS A 32 -4.77 -5.63 -47.64
N SER A 33 -5.11 -4.73 -46.71
CA SER A 33 -4.56 -3.37 -46.63
C SER A 33 -3.29 -3.33 -45.80
N LYS A 34 -2.17 -2.98 -46.43
CA LYS A 34 -0.88 -2.79 -45.74
C LYS A 34 -0.94 -1.65 -44.71
N ARG A 35 -1.66 -0.57 -45.02
CA ARG A 35 -1.82 0.59 -44.12
C ARG A 35 -2.51 0.20 -42.81
N LEU A 36 -3.61 -0.55 -42.89
CA LEU A 36 -4.35 -0.99 -41.70
C LEU A 36 -3.52 -1.97 -40.85
N ARG A 37 -2.77 -2.88 -41.48
CA ARG A 37 -1.85 -3.78 -40.77
C ARG A 37 -0.73 -3.02 -40.05
N LYS A 38 -0.22 -1.93 -40.64
CA LYS A 38 0.78 -1.07 -39.99
C LYS A 38 0.21 -0.39 -38.74
N ILE A 39 -0.98 0.20 -38.84
CA ILE A 39 -1.66 0.83 -37.69
C ILE A 39 -1.92 -0.19 -36.58
N ALA A 40 -2.37 -1.41 -36.94
CA ALA A 40 -2.56 -2.48 -35.96
C ALA A 40 -1.28 -2.80 -35.19
N LEU A 41 -0.13 -2.83 -35.88
CA LEU A 41 1.17 -3.11 -35.29
C LEU A 41 1.64 -1.94 -34.40
N GLU A 42 1.41 -0.70 -34.81
CA GLU A 42 1.66 0.50 -33.99
C GLU A 42 0.82 0.48 -32.70
N CYS A 43 -0.47 0.16 -32.78
CA CYS A 43 -1.32 0.00 -31.59
C CYS A 43 -0.85 -1.13 -30.67
N ALA A 44 -0.41 -2.26 -31.23
CA ALA A 44 0.12 -3.37 -30.46
C ALA A 44 1.41 -2.99 -29.73
N LEU A 45 2.32 -2.27 -30.40
CA LEU A 45 3.55 -1.76 -29.78
C LEU A 45 3.26 -0.81 -28.62
N ILE A 46 2.28 0.09 -28.77
CA ILE A 46 1.83 0.97 -27.69
C ILE A 46 1.31 0.15 -26.51
N ALA A 47 0.47 -0.85 -26.76
CA ALA A 47 -0.05 -1.73 -25.70
C ALA A 47 1.09 -2.47 -24.98
N THR A 48 2.06 -3.02 -25.72
CA THR A 48 3.23 -3.70 -25.14
C THR A 48 4.09 -2.76 -24.30
N PHE A 49 4.31 -1.53 -24.77
CA PHE A 49 5.05 -0.52 -24.03
C PHE A 49 4.38 -0.21 -22.68
N PHE A 50 3.07 0.11 -22.68
CA PHE A 50 2.35 0.36 -21.43
C PHE A 50 2.31 -0.86 -20.51
N PHE A 51 2.18 -2.06 -21.07
CA PHE A 51 2.23 -3.29 -20.28
C PHE A 51 3.60 -3.46 -19.59
N SER A 52 4.69 -3.12 -20.28
CA SER A 52 6.04 -3.18 -19.72
C SER A 52 6.31 -2.17 -18.59
N LEU A 53 5.52 -1.09 -18.51
CA LEU A 53 5.61 -0.12 -17.42
C LEU A 53 5.07 -0.68 -16.10
N ILE A 54 4.16 -1.65 -16.13
CA ILE A 54 3.57 -2.25 -14.92
C ILE A 54 4.64 -2.90 -14.03
N PRO A 55 5.48 -3.84 -14.51
CA PRO A 55 6.50 -4.44 -13.66
C PRO A 55 7.54 -3.40 -13.21
N LEU A 56 7.90 -2.42 -14.04
CA LEU A 56 8.80 -1.32 -13.63
C LEU A 56 8.21 -0.50 -12.48
N TRP A 57 6.91 -0.19 -12.55
CA TRP A 57 6.20 0.54 -11.51
C TRP A 57 6.27 -0.19 -10.17
N TYR A 58 5.93 -1.48 -10.13
CA TYR A 58 5.88 -2.26 -8.89
C TYR A 58 7.26 -2.69 -8.37
N SER A 59 8.26 -2.85 -9.23
CA SER A 59 9.60 -3.28 -8.80
C SER A 59 10.49 -2.14 -8.33
N LEU A 60 10.30 -0.92 -8.86
CA LEU A 60 11.20 0.21 -8.59
C LEU A 60 10.46 1.37 -7.91
N ILE A 61 9.36 1.82 -8.50
CA ILE A 61 8.72 3.08 -8.10
C ILE A 61 7.95 2.90 -6.80
N VAL A 62 7.12 1.85 -6.69
CA VAL A 62 6.35 1.58 -5.46
C VAL A 62 7.25 1.36 -4.24
N PRO A 63 8.31 0.51 -4.30
CA PRO A 63 9.24 0.36 -3.19
C PRO A 63 9.93 1.67 -2.79
N TRP A 64 10.33 2.48 -3.77
CA TRP A 64 10.96 3.78 -3.51
C TRP A 64 10.01 4.75 -2.78
N PHE A 65 8.76 4.86 -3.23
CA PHE A 65 7.76 5.68 -2.53
C PHE A 65 7.47 5.16 -1.13
N ASN A 66 7.38 3.84 -0.95
CA ASN A 66 7.11 3.24 0.35
C ASN A 66 8.29 3.47 1.32
N ALA A 67 9.53 3.34 0.85
CA ALA A 67 10.72 3.64 1.66
C ALA A 67 10.74 5.10 2.15
N ASN A 68 10.44 6.06 1.26
CA ASN A 68 10.34 7.47 1.66
C ASN A 68 9.23 7.69 2.70
N LYS A 69 8.05 7.07 2.51
CA LYS A 69 6.97 7.16 3.50
C LYS A 69 7.33 6.50 4.83
N MET A 70 8.07 5.39 4.81
CA MET A 70 8.52 4.74 6.05
C MET A 70 9.40 5.67 6.88
N LYS A 71 10.23 6.49 6.23
CA LYS A 71 10.98 7.54 6.90
C LYS A 71 10.06 8.54 7.59
N ASP A 72 9.05 9.06 6.88
CA ASP A 72 8.12 10.05 7.43
C ASP A 72 7.32 9.52 8.63
N PHE A 73 6.95 8.23 8.60
CA PHE A 73 6.20 7.57 9.67
C PHE A 73 7.07 6.92 10.75
N SER A 74 8.39 6.91 10.60
CA SER A 74 9.28 6.38 11.65
C SER A 74 9.29 7.29 12.88
N GLY A 75 9.46 6.71 14.07
CA GLY A 75 9.54 7.44 15.33
C GLY A 75 8.87 6.73 16.50
N GLU A 76 8.88 7.41 17.65
CA GLU A 76 8.23 6.98 18.88
C GLU A 76 6.76 7.40 18.88
N TYR A 77 5.87 6.45 19.18
CA TYR A 77 4.44 6.68 19.32
C TYR A 77 3.95 6.26 20.70
N VAL A 78 3.06 7.04 21.29
CA VAL A 78 2.49 6.78 22.62
C VAL A 78 0.98 6.61 22.54
N LEU A 79 0.44 5.66 23.29
CA LEU A 79 -1.01 5.43 23.37
C LEU A 79 -1.72 6.66 23.98
N GLU A 80 -2.68 7.24 23.25
CA GLU A 80 -3.38 8.51 23.57
C GLU A 80 -4.02 8.53 24.98
N ASN A 81 -4.50 7.37 25.46
CA ASN A 81 -5.15 7.25 26.77
C ASN A 81 -4.25 6.71 27.89
N SER A 82 -2.93 6.59 27.67
CA SER A 82 -2.02 6.11 28.72
C SER A 82 -1.91 7.05 29.91
N ASN A 83 -2.28 8.34 29.77
CA ASN A 83 -2.23 9.32 30.86
C ASN A 83 -3.12 9.02 32.09
N LYS A 84 -4.01 8.02 32.03
CA LYS A 84 -4.82 7.57 33.18
C LYS A 84 -4.24 6.35 33.92
N SER A 85 -3.19 5.72 33.38
CA SER A 85 -2.47 4.59 33.99
C SER A 85 -1.00 4.95 34.15
N THR A 86 -0.35 4.48 35.22
CA THR A 86 1.09 4.69 35.45
C THR A 86 1.99 4.01 34.40
N GLU A 87 1.44 3.16 33.53
CA GLU A 87 2.16 2.52 32.43
C GLU A 87 1.89 3.24 31.11
N THR A 88 2.90 3.93 30.61
CA THR A 88 2.93 4.47 29.24
C THR A 88 3.18 3.33 28.27
N VAL A 89 2.29 3.13 27.31
CA VAL A 89 2.45 2.14 26.24
C VAL A 89 2.98 2.82 25.00
N THR A 90 4.12 2.35 24.52
CA THR A 90 4.95 2.88 23.44
C THR A 90 5.05 1.90 22.28
N LEU A 91 4.98 2.44 21.07
CA LEU A 91 5.26 1.77 19.81
C LEU A 91 6.34 2.56 19.09
N PHE A 92 7.49 1.95 18.84
CA PHE A 92 8.56 2.55 18.07
C PHE A 92 8.61 1.95 16.67
N LEU A 93 8.56 2.79 15.65
CA LEU A 93 8.71 2.40 14.25
C LEU A 93 10.07 2.83 13.73
N TYR A 94 10.93 1.87 13.38
CA TYR A 94 12.25 2.14 12.82
C TYR A 94 12.19 2.31 11.30
N GLU A 95 13.02 3.22 10.74
CA GLU A 95 13.11 3.46 9.29
C GLU A 95 13.46 2.21 8.46
N ASN A 96 14.18 1.26 9.08
CA ASN A 96 14.56 0.00 8.44
C ASN A 96 13.40 -1.00 8.29
N GLY A 97 12.19 -0.65 8.72
CA GLY A 97 11.02 -1.53 8.65
C GLY A 97 10.89 -2.52 9.79
N THR A 98 11.59 -2.31 10.91
CA THR A 98 11.35 -3.05 12.16
C THR A 98 10.57 -2.19 13.15
N TYR A 99 9.91 -2.81 14.12
CA TYR A 99 9.22 -2.10 15.19
C TYR A 99 9.54 -2.70 16.57
N SER A 100 9.36 -1.89 17.62
CA SER A 100 9.37 -2.31 19.02
C SER A 100 8.08 -1.86 19.71
N TYR A 101 7.48 -2.73 20.53
CA TYR A 101 6.23 -2.49 21.23
C TYR A 101 6.33 -2.94 22.69
N ASP A 102 6.08 -2.03 23.64
CA ASP A 102 6.21 -2.34 25.07
C ASP A 102 4.89 -2.82 25.72
N GLY A 103 3.76 -2.70 25.03
CA GLY A 103 2.45 -3.03 25.58
C GLY A 103 2.14 -4.52 25.64
N SER A 104 0.95 -4.86 26.15
CA SER A 104 0.51 -6.26 26.30
C SER A 104 0.10 -6.90 24.96
N ASP A 105 0.20 -8.23 24.86
CA ASP A 105 -0.18 -9.03 23.67
C ASP A 105 -1.65 -8.92 23.25
N LYS A 106 -2.49 -8.20 24.01
CA LYS A 106 -3.90 -7.93 23.68
C LYS A 106 -4.09 -7.22 22.33
N LEU A 107 -3.08 -6.49 21.85
CA LEU A 107 -3.09 -5.86 20.53
C LEU A 107 -2.88 -6.87 19.38
N GLY A 108 -2.37 -8.06 19.69
CA GLY A 108 -1.94 -9.04 18.71
C GLY A 108 -0.62 -8.69 18.03
N LEU A 109 0.15 -7.78 18.62
CA LEU A 109 1.53 -7.47 18.20
C LEU A 109 2.50 -8.21 19.12
N HIS A 110 3.61 -8.67 18.53
CA HIS A 110 4.77 -9.11 19.30
C HIS A 110 5.54 -7.89 19.84
N LYS A 111 6.44 -8.11 20.80
CA LYS A 111 7.35 -7.08 21.31
C LYS A 111 8.25 -6.49 20.22
N THR A 112 8.65 -7.31 19.27
CA THR A 112 9.44 -6.94 18.09
C THR A 112 8.87 -7.58 16.85
N GLY A 113 9.09 -6.95 15.70
CA GLY A 113 8.68 -7.48 14.41
C GLY A 113 8.98 -6.51 13.28
N ASN A 114 8.37 -6.77 12.12
CA ASN A 114 8.51 -5.95 10.93
C ASN A 114 7.26 -5.08 10.72
N TRP A 115 7.43 -3.91 10.13
CA TRP A 115 6.32 -3.08 9.66
C TRP A 115 6.63 -2.52 8.28
N ARG A 116 5.56 -2.30 7.50
CA ARG A 116 5.65 -1.64 6.20
C ARG A 116 4.43 -0.77 5.95
N THR A 117 4.65 0.28 5.18
CA THR A 117 3.60 1.18 4.68
C THR A 117 3.27 0.88 3.23
N GLY A 118 2.15 1.41 2.74
CA GLY A 118 1.74 1.21 1.34
C GLY A 118 0.97 -0.09 1.10
N GLY A 119 0.40 -0.70 2.16
CA GLY A 119 -0.63 -1.73 2.00
C GLY A 119 -1.89 -1.18 1.34
N VAL A 120 -2.95 -2.01 1.25
CA VAL A 120 -4.23 -1.59 0.64
C VAL A 120 -4.72 -0.30 1.33
N ASP A 121 -5.01 0.72 0.53
CA ASP A 121 -5.42 2.06 0.97
C ASP A 121 -4.42 2.82 1.88
N GLY A 122 -3.13 2.50 1.79
CA GLY A 122 -2.09 3.16 2.58
C GLY A 122 -2.07 2.70 4.04
N THR A 123 -2.67 1.55 4.33
CA THR A 123 -2.58 0.90 5.64
C THR A 123 -1.15 0.48 5.95
N PHE A 124 -0.86 0.40 7.24
CA PHE A 124 0.37 -0.17 7.75
C PHE A 124 0.13 -1.64 8.05
N GLU A 125 1.10 -2.46 7.68
CA GLU A 125 1.10 -3.89 7.93
C GLU A 125 2.17 -4.17 8.98
N PHE A 126 1.74 -4.76 10.10
CA PHE A 126 2.62 -5.25 11.15
C PHE A 126 2.76 -6.74 11.00
N LEU A 127 3.99 -7.22 10.97
CA LEU A 127 4.36 -8.60 10.74
C LEU A 127 5.26 -9.09 11.87
N SER A 128 5.22 -10.40 12.11
CA SER A 128 6.23 -11.08 12.92
C SER A 128 7.60 -11.00 12.23
N GLU A 129 8.65 -11.36 12.95
CA GLU A 129 10.02 -11.44 12.42
C GLU A 129 10.15 -12.43 11.23
N ASN A 130 9.23 -13.39 11.13
CA ASN A 130 9.14 -14.34 10.01
C ASN A 130 8.20 -13.85 8.88
N ASP A 131 7.89 -12.55 8.82
CA ASP A 131 7.00 -11.92 7.84
C ASP A 131 5.55 -12.45 7.78
N ASN A 132 5.10 -13.16 8.82
CA ASN A 132 3.68 -13.45 8.97
C ASN A 132 2.92 -12.20 9.42
N LEU A 133 1.88 -11.82 8.68
CA LEU A 133 1.00 -10.71 9.02
C LEU A 133 0.35 -10.90 10.39
N LEU A 134 0.54 -9.93 11.28
CA LEU A 134 -0.05 -9.89 12.61
C LEU A 134 -1.26 -8.95 12.64
N LYS A 135 -1.10 -7.74 12.10
CA LYS A 135 -2.12 -6.69 12.23
C LYS A 135 -2.04 -5.65 11.13
N TYR A 136 -3.19 -5.09 10.77
CA TYR A 136 -3.28 -3.85 10.02
C TYR A 136 -3.50 -2.67 10.96
N ALA A 137 -2.86 -1.55 10.65
CA ALA A 137 -3.14 -0.26 11.28
C ALA A 137 -3.44 0.78 10.21
N ARG A 138 -4.24 1.78 10.56
CA ARG A 138 -4.52 2.93 9.69
C ARG A 138 -3.75 4.14 10.16
N PRO A 139 -2.96 4.79 9.28
CA PRO A 139 -2.50 6.13 9.57
C PRO A 139 -3.72 7.07 9.61
N ASN A 140 -3.84 7.86 10.66
CA ASN A 140 -4.66 9.07 10.63
C ASN A 140 -3.70 10.25 10.74
N SER A 141 -3.73 11.13 9.76
CA SER A 141 -3.02 12.40 9.81
C SER A 141 -4.10 13.47 9.86
N TYR A 142 -4.46 13.88 11.08
CA TYR A 142 -5.37 15.00 11.32
C TYR A 142 -4.57 16.06 12.07
N GLU A 143 -4.58 17.30 11.57
CA GLU A 143 -4.02 18.48 12.27
C GLU A 143 -2.62 18.27 12.87
N GLU A 144 -1.62 18.13 11.99
CA GLU A 144 -0.17 18.12 12.32
C GLU A 144 0.33 16.96 13.19
N LYS A 145 -0.56 16.10 13.69
CA LYS A 145 -0.21 14.91 14.46
C LYS A 145 -0.25 13.67 13.58
N CYS A 146 0.86 12.93 13.56
CA CYS A 146 0.90 11.59 12.97
C CYS A 146 0.31 10.59 13.96
N GLU A 147 -0.82 9.98 13.61
CA GLU A 147 -1.45 8.96 14.43
C GLU A 147 -1.50 7.61 13.74
N ILE A 148 -1.40 6.55 14.52
CA ILE A 148 -1.58 5.17 14.08
C ILE A 148 -2.72 4.57 14.87
N SER A 149 -3.70 4.02 14.15
CA SER A 149 -4.86 3.43 14.78
C SER A 149 -5.02 1.95 14.49
N PHE A 150 -5.27 1.19 15.54
CA PHE A 150 -5.53 -0.24 15.49
C PHE A 150 -7.00 -0.50 15.81
N ASP A 151 -7.68 -1.19 14.89
CA ASP A 151 -9.04 -1.64 15.11
C ASP A 151 -9.01 -2.98 15.88
N ILE A 152 -9.75 -3.01 17.00
CA ILE A 152 -9.94 -4.21 17.82
C ILE A 152 -11.33 -4.78 17.49
N PHE A 153 -11.33 -6.01 16.99
CA PHE A 153 -12.55 -6.73 16.61
C PHE A 153 -12.87 -7.84 17.61
N ASN A 154 -14.17 -8.06 17.83
CA ASN A 154 -14.65 -9.27 18.46
C ASN A 154 -14.46 -10.44 17.48
N ARG A 155 -13.71 -11.48 17.87
CA ARG A 155 -13.50 -12.65 17.00
C ARG A 155 -14.80 -13.40 16.72
N ASP A 156 -15.77 -13.37 17.64
CA ASP A 156 -17.01 -14.15 17.52
C ASP A 156 -18.07 -13.46 16.66
N ARG A 157 -18.01 -12.13 16.54
CA ARG A 157 -19.05 -11.32 15.87
C ARG A 157 -18.55 -10.50 14.70
N PHE A 158 -17.23 -10.48 14.44
CA PHE A 158 -16.58 -9.59 13.47
C PHE A 158 -16.98 -8.11 13.64
N GLN A 159 -17.41 -7.72 14.84
CA GLN A 159 -17.80 -6.35 15.16
C GLN A 159 -16.61 -5.61 15.77
N LYS A 160 -16.36 -4.39 15.30
CA LYS A 160 -15.38 -3.49 15.90
C LYS A 160 -15.83 -3.13 17.32
N ILE A 161 -15.05 -3.51 18.32
CA ILE A 161 -15.36 -3.23 19.73
C ILE A 161 -14.64 -1.95 20.17
N ASN A 162 -13.41 -1.74 19.70
CA ASN A 162 -12.60 -0.62 20.15
C ASN A 162 -11.60 -0.15 19.08
N LYS A 163 -11.08 1.06 19.25
CA LYS A 163 -10.00 1.65 18.46
C LYS A 163 -8.91 2.08 19.43
N LEU A 164 -7.70 1.57 19.27
CA LEU A 164 -6.53 2.09 19.97
C LEU A 164 -5.80 3.07 19.07
N VAL A 165 -5.43 4.21 19.62
CA VAL A 165 -4.76 5.30 18.89
C VAL A 165 -3.42 5.57 19.54
N PHE A 166 -2.39 5.56 18.72
CA PHE A 166 -1.01 5.88 19.05
C PHE A 166 -0.66 7.20 18.38
N ILE A 167 -0.17 8.16 19.15
CA ILE A 167 0.19 9.50 18.68
C ILE A 167 1.70 9.60 18.62
N LYS A 168 2.23 10.05 17.48
CA LYS A 168 3.66 10.28 17.32
C LYS A 168 4.11 11.37 18.29
N LYS A 169 5.15 11.07 19.06
CA LYS A 169 5.80 12.05 19.92
C LYS A 169 6.57 13.02 19.03
N VAL A 170 6.27 14.30 19.14
CA VAL A 170 7.03 15.36 18.47
C VAL A 170 8.20 15.69 19.38
N GLU A 171 9.43 15.46 18.90
CA GLU A 171 10.64 16.01 19.52
C GLU A 171 10.81 17.49 19.18
#